data_AF-C6Y3B5-F1
#
_entry.id   AF-C6Y3B5-F1
#
_cell.length_a   1.000
_cell.length_b   1.000
_cell.length_c   1.000
_cell.angle_alpha   90.00
_cell.angle_beta   90.00
_cell.angle_gamma   90.00
#
_symmetry.space_group_name_H-M   'P 1'
#
loop_
_entity.id
_entity.type
_entity.pdbx_description
1 polymer ?
#
loop_
_entity_poly.entity_id
_entity_poly.type
_entity_poly.pdbx_seq_one_letter_code
_entity_poly.pdbx_strand_id
1 'polypeptide(L)' 'MTTITLEVPDSLAEYQNDTVRFIAAKLYESGKLSLGQAADMARLTKRTFAELLGDYGVSFINYSASDLKDELDRISN' A
#
# COMPACT_ATOMS: atom_id res chain seq x y z
N MET A 1 -10.33 13.76 -0.08
CA MET A 1 -9.60 12.98 0.94
C MET A 1 -10.57 12.62 2.04
N THR A 2 -10.50 11.40 2.54
CA THR A 2 -11.30 10.91 3.68
C THR A 2 -10.33 10.58 4.81
N THR A 3 -10.70 10.92 6.05
CA THR A 3 -9.88 10.65 7.24
C THR A 3 -10.47 9.48 8.01
N ILE A 4 -9.61 8.53 8.39
CA ILE A 4 -9.93 7.42 9.30
C ILE A 4 -9.11 7.63 10.57
N THR A 5 -9.77 7.60 11.74
CA THR A 5 -9.12 7.72 13.05
C THR A 5 -9.04 6.34 13.70
N LEU A 6 -7.88 6.02 14.26
CA LEU A 6 -7.62 4.77 14.97
C LEU A 6 -7.13 5.11 16.39
N GLU A 7 -7.83 4.61 17.39
CA GLU A 7 -7.35 4.64 18.77
C GLU A 7 -6.33 3.52 18.96
N VAL A 8 -5.11 3.86 19.38
CA VAL A 8 -4.00 2.92 19.57
C VAL A 8 -3.35 3.17 20.94
N PRO A 9 -2.65 2.18 21.52
CA PRO A 9 -1.90 2.41 22.75
C PRO A 9 -0.86 3.51 22.59
N ASP A 10 -0.62 4.30 23.65
CA ASP A 10 0.35 5.42 23.64
C ASP A 10 1.76 4.98 23.23
N SER A 11 2.15 3.74 23.53
CA SER A 11 3.43 3.16 23.13
C SER A 11 3.62 3.09 21.61
N LEU A 12 2.54 3.18 20.83
CA LEU A 12 2.60 3.16 19.38
C LEU A 12 2.82 4.57 18.78
N ALA A 13 2.75 5.62 19.59
CA ALA A 13 2.90 7.00 19.13
C ALA A 13 4.27 7.24 18.45
N GLU A 14 5.34 6.63 18.97
CA GLU A 14 6.69 6.74 18.37
C GLU A 14 6.80 6.00 17.01
N TYR A 15 5.93 5.03 16.75
CA TYR A 15 5.90 4.23 15.52
C TYR A 15 4.81 4.68 14.54
N GLN A 16 4.29 5.92 14.68
CA GLN A 16 3.16 6.40 13.87
C GLN A 16 3.40 6.24 12.36
N ASN A 17 4.58 6.66 11.87
CA ASN A 17 4.90 6.58 10.44
C ASN A 17 5.03 5.14 9.96
N ASP A 18 5.65 4.27 10.75
CA ASP A 18 5.83 2.86 10.40
C ASP A 18 4.49 2.11 10.44
N THR A 19 3.61 2.47 11.36
CA THR A 19 2.23 1.96 11.43
C THR A 19 1.45 2.35 10.17
N VAL A 20 1.53 3.61 9.74
CA VAL A 20 0.88 4.08 8.50
C VAL A 20 1.44 3.35 7.27
N ARG A 21 2.76 3.18 7.19
CA ARG A 21 3.41 2.42 6.09
C ARG A 21 2.95 0.97 6.06
N PHE A 22 2.86 0.32 7.22
CA PHE A 22 2.37 -1.04 7.35
C PHE A 22 0.92 -1.17 6.88
N ILE A 23 0.03 -0.26 7.30
CA ILE A 23 -1.37 -0.24 6.86
C ILE A 23 -1.44 -0.01 5.34
N ALA A 24 -0.68 0.94 4.80
CA ALA A 24 -0.63 1.19 3.37
C ALA A 24 -0.18 -0.06 2.59
N ALA A 25 0.85 -0.76 3.09
CA ALA A 25 1.34 -2.01 2.51
C ALA A 25 0.28 -3.11 2.54
N LYS A 26 -0.44 -3.29 3.65
CA LYS A 26 -1.52 -4.30 3.76
C LYS A 26 -2.73 -3.97 2.90
N LEU A 27 -3.08 -2.70 2.78
CA LEU A 27 -4.15 -2.28 1.89
C LEU A 27 -3.77 -2.47 0.42
N TYR A 28 -2.52 -2.20 0.04
CA TYR A 28 -1.98 -2.52 -1.28
C TYR A 28 -1.98 -4.04 -1.54
N GLU A 29 -1.46 -4.84 -0.61
CA GLU A 29 -1.45 -6.33 -0.70
C GLU A 29 -2.86 -6.90 -0.89
N SER A 30 -3.87 -6.28 -0.28
CA SER A 30 -5.28 -6.65 -0.42
C SER A 30 -5.99 -6.08 -1.68
N GLY A 31 -5.29 -5.34 -2.54
CA GLY A 31 -5.86 -4.71 -3.75
C GLY A 31 -6.76 -3.50 -3.49
N LYS A 32 -6.88 -3.03 -2.24
CA LYS A 32 -7.73 -1.88 -1.87
C LYS A 32 -7.12 -0.53 -2.23
N LEU A 33 -5.78 -0.48 -2.32
CA LEU A 33 -5.04 0.69 -2.79
C LEU A 33 -4.18 0.28 -3.98
N SER A 34 -4.16 1.12 -5.02
CA SER A 34 -3.11 1.06 -6.02
C SER A 34 -1.75 1.43 -5.40
N LEU A 35 -0.65 1.08 -6.08
CA LEU A 35 0.71 1.43 -5.66
C LEU A 35 0.86 2.94 -5.40
N GLY A 36 0.22 3.77 -6.24
CA GLY A 36 0.21 5.22 -6.07
C GLY A 36 -0.51 5.69 -4.82
N GLN A 37 -1.73 5.20 -4.58
CA GLN A 37 -2.51 5.58 -3.40
C GLN A 37 -1.87 5.10 -2.10
N ALA A 38 -1.23 3.93 -2.11
CA ALA A 38 -0.51 3.41 -0.95
C ALA A 38 0.77 4.23 -0.67
N ALA A 39 1.50 4.63 -1.71
CA ALA A 39 2.64 5.53 -1.58
C ALA A 39 2.23 6.91 -1.02
N ASP A 40 1.13 7.48 -1.51
CA ASP A 40 0.59 8.74 -1.01
C ASP A 40 0.17 8.63 0.46
N MET A 41 -0.51 7.54 0.85
CA MET A 41 -0.86 7.26 2.25
C MET A 41 0.38 7.15 3.14
N ALA A 42 1.43 6.49 2.66
CA ALA A 42 2.71 6.35 3.35
C ALA A 42 3.59 7.62 3.33
N ARG A 43 3.17 8.68 2.62
CA ARG A 43 3.96 9.90 2.35
C ARG A 43 5.31 9.60 1.71
N LEU A 44 5.32 8.66 0.76
CA LEU A 44 6.49 8.21 0.02
C LEU A 44 6.29 8.42 -1.47
N THR A 45 7.38 8.46 -2.22
CA THR A 45 7.29 8.34 -3.68
C THR A 45 6.87 6.91 -4.05
N LYS A 46 6.23 6.73 -5.21
CA LYS A 46 5.87 5.39 -5.72
C LYS A 46 7.07 4.44 -5.74
N ARG A 47 8.25 4.96 -6.12
CA ARG A 47 9.49 4.20 -6.15
C ARG A 47 9.92 3.75 -4.76
N THR A 48 10.01 4.69 -3.81
CA THR A 48 10.42 4.39 -2.44
C THR A 48 9.45 3.42 -1.75
N PHE A 49 8.15 3.56 -2.02
CA PHE A 49 7.16 2.62 -1.50
C PHE A 49 7.32 1.22 -2.10
N ALA A 50 7.60 1.10 -3.40
CA ALA A 50 7.87 -0.19 -4.04
C ALA A 50 9.12 -0.88 -3.49
N GLU A 51 10.18 -0.13 -3.19
CA GLU A 51 11.38 -0.63 -2.52
C GLU A 51 11.04 -1.16 -1.11
N LEU A 52 10.27 -0.37 -0.33
CA LEU A 52 9.81 -0.72 1.01
C LEU A 52 8.91 -1.97 1.05
N LEU A 53 8.11 -2.23 0.02
CA LEU A 53 7.33 -3.48 -0.07
C LEU A 53 8.24 -4.72 -0.17
N GLY A 54 9.39 -4.60 -0.82
CA GLY A 54 10.40 -5.65 -0.88
C GLY A 54 10.99 -5.97 0.48
N ASP A 55 11.21 -4.95 1.32
CA ASP A 55 11.76 -5.11 2.68
C ASP A 55 10.77 -5.73 3.67
N TYR A 56 9.46 -5.52 3.49
CA TYR A 56 8.42 -6.08 4.36
C TYR A 56 8.12 -7.57 4.11
N GLY A 57 8.79 -8.23 3.15
CA GLY A 57 8.52 -9.63 2.81
C GLY A 57 7.08 -9.86 2.32
N VAL A 58 6.40 -8.79 1.89
CA VAL A 58 5.11 -8.88 1.20
C VAL A 58 5.41 -9.56 -0.12
N SER A 59 4.90 -10.78 -0.29
CA SER A 59 5.12 -11.55 -1.51
C SER A 59 4.79 -10.65 -2.70
N PHE A 60 5.80 -10.38 -3.53
CA PHE A 60 5.78 -9.45 -4.67
C PHE A 60 4.69 -9.78 -5.71
N ILE A 61 3.93 -10.86 -5.49
CA ILE A 61 2.92 -11.38 -6.38
C ILE A 61 1.63 -11.60 -5.57
N ASN A 62 0.80 -10.57 -5.54
CA ASN A 62 -0.65 -10.76 -5.49
C ASN A 62 -1.29 -10.09 -6.71
N TYR A 63 -0.65 -10.16 -7.88
CA TYR A 63 -1.38 -10.01 -9.14
C TYR A 63 -2.29 -11.22 -9.26
N SER A 64 -3.53 -11.07 -8.82
CA SER A 64 -4.55 -12.03 -9.19
C SER A 64 -4.66 -12.02 -10.72
N ALA A 65 -4.97 -13.16 -11.34
CA ALA A 65 -5.14 -13.23 -12.79
C ALA A 65 -6.18 -12.21 -13.31
N SER A 66 -7.11 -11.77 -12.45
CA SER A 66 -8.06 -10.69 -12.68
C SER A 66 -7.40 -9.31 -12.81
N ASP A 67 -6.45 -8.96 -11.95
CA ASP A 67 -5.80 -7.64 -11.98
C ASP A 67 -4.93 -7.46 -13.24
N LEU A 68 -4.30 -8.56 -13.71
CA LEU A 68 -3.54 -8.54 -14.97
C LEU A 68 -4.48 -8.32 -16.17
N LYS A 69 -5.68 -8.89 -16.13
CA LYS A 69 -6.67 -8.76 -17.19
C LYS A 69 -7.22 -7.34 -17.27
N ASP A 70 -7.59 -6.76 -16.13
CA ASP A 70 -8.11 -5.39 -16.07
C ASP A 70 -7.08 -4.35 -16.53
N GLU A 71 -5.79 -4.60 -16.29
CA GLU A 71 -4.72 -3.74 -16.77
C GLU A 71 -4.44 -3.92 -18.25
N LEU A 72 -4.44 -5.15 -18.77
CA LEU A 72 -4.33 -5.41 -20.22
C LEU A 72 -5.49 -4.81 -21.00
N ASP A 73 -6.71 -4.86 -20.46
CA ASP A 73 -7.90 -4.27 -21.08
C ASP A 73 -7.84 -2.73 -21.07
N ARG A 74 -7.21 -2.11 -20.05
CA ARG A 74 -6.97 -0.66 -20.00
C ARG A 74 -5.89 -0.16 -20.95
N ILE A 75 -4.93 -1.00 -21.32
CA ILE A 75 -3.82 -0.64 -22.22
C ILE A 75 -4.16 -0.94 -23.69
N SER A 76 -5.15 -1.81 -23.95
CA SER A 76 -5.56 -2.22 -25.30
C SER A 76 -6.67 -1.35 -25.93
N ASN A 77 -7.02 -0.22 -25.31
CA ASN A 77 -8.03 0.74 -25.77
C ASN A 77 -7.45 2.16 -25.81
#